data_AF-A0A4R4T8B9-F1
#
_entry.id   AF-A0A4R4T8B9-F1
#
_cell.length_a   1.000
_cell.length_b   1.000
_cell.length_c   1.000
_cell.angle_alpha   90.00
_cell.angle_beta   90.00
_cell.angle_gamma   90.00
#
_symmetry.space_group_name_H-M   'P 1'
#
loop_
_entity.id
_entity.type
_entity.pdbx_description
1 polymer ?
#
loop_
_entity_poly.entity_id
_entity_poly.type
_entity_poly.pdbx_seq_one_letter_code
_entity_poly.pdbx_strand_id
1 'polypeptide(L)'
;MYVYAFLEDFVLLYPVYAVLFADTGLSPAAISSLFVIWSVTTFALELPSGLWADVFSRRLLLVASPLLAGAGFGSWVLFPSYPAFAVGFVLWGVGSALRSGTMQALVYEELERAGAAGSYARLIGRSEAVALLAVVAASAVASPVLAAGGYR
;
A
#
# COMPACT_ATOMS: atom_id res chain seq x y z
N MET A 1 9.22 -10.00 8.17
CA MET A 1 8.06 -10.11 7.25
C MET A 1 6.75 -9.68 7.92
N TYR A 2 6.23 -10.40 8.93
CA TYR A 2 4.92 -10.09 9.52
C TYR A 2 4.81 -8.70 10.15
N VAL A 3 5.82 -8.25 10.90
CA VAL A 3 5.85 -6.89 11.48
C VAL A 3 5.82 -5.82 10.38
N TYR A 4 6.57 -6.04 9.29
CA TYR A 4 6.58 -5.14 8.14
C TYR A 4 5.19 -5.07 7.49
N ALA A 5 4.57 -6.22 7.20
CA ALA A 5 3.22 -6.29 6.64
C ALA A 5 2.17 -5.62 7.52
N PHE A 6 2.28 -5.79 8.84
CA PHE A 6 1.39 -5.12 9.78
C PHE A 6 1.56 -3.60 9.74
N LEU A 7 2.79 -3.11 9.90
CA LEU A 7 3.05 -1.66 9.96
C LEU A 7 2.68 -0.94 8.67
N GLU A 8 2.83 -1.63 7.54
CA GLU A 8 2.55 -1.07 6.25
C GLU A 8 1.05 -0.91 5.96
N ASP A 9 0.23 -1.91 6.31
CA ASP A 9 -1.22 -1.84 6.11
C ASP A 9 -1.97 -1.25 7.31
N PHE A 10 -1.25 -0.88 8.38
CA PHE A 10 -1.78 -0.07 9.47
C PHE A 10 -1.86 1.40 9.08
N VAL A 11 -2.71 1.72 8.10
CA VAL A 11 -2.92 3.09 7.61
C VAL A 11 -4.28 3.59 8.06
N LEU A 12 -4.29 4.59 8.96
CA LEU A 12 -5.52 5.19 9.49
C LEU A 12 -6.38 5.89 8.42
N LEU A 13 -5.78 6.19 7.27
CA LEU A 13 -6.45 6.85 6.15
C LEU A 13 -7.33 5.88 5.34
N TYR A 14 -7.02 4.57 5.33
CA TYR A 14 -7.78 3.54 4.60
C TYR A 14 -9.30 3.56 4.87
N PRO A 15 -9.78 3.60 6.12
CA PRO A 15 -11.22 3.62 6.40
C PRO A 15 -11.92 4.94 6.04
N VAL A 16 -11.17 6.05 5.86
CA VAL A 16 -11.76 7.40 5.78
C VAL A 16 -11.49 8.15 4.47
N TYR A 17 -10.56 7.70 3.61
CA TYR A 17 -10.24 8.45 2.39
C TYR A 17 -11.43 8.58 1.45
N ALA A 18 -12.34 7.60 1.43
CA ALA A 18 -13.55 7.67 0.62
C ALA A 18 -14.48 8.80 1.09
N VAL A 19 -14.53 9.02 2.41
CA VAL A 19 -15.27 10.13 3.02
C VAL A 19 -14.56 11.46 2.71
N LEU A 20 -13.24 11.54 2.88
CA LEU A 20 -12.43 12.71 2.49
C LEU A 20 -12.71 13.12 1.04
N PHE A 21 -12.75 12.17 0.10
CA PHE A 21 -13.04 12.47 -1.30
C PHE A 21 -14.46 12.98 -1.51
N ALA A 22 -15.44 12.35 -0.86
CA ALA A 22 -16.83 12.81 -0.91
C ALA A 22 -16.98 14.24 -0.34
N ASP A 23 -16.32 14.55 0.77
CA ASP A 23 -16.34 15.87 1.42
C ASP A 23 -15.67 16.95 0.56
N THR A 24 -14.69 16.59 -0.26
CA THR A 24 -14.12 17.51 -1.28
C THR A 24 -15.03 17.75 -2.49
N GLY A 25 -16.21 17.12 -2.54
CA GLY A 25 -17.19 17.30 -3.61
C GLY A 25 -16.89 16.47 -4.87
N LEU A 26 -16.05 15.44 -4.78
CA LEU A 26 -15.79 14.54 -5.91
C LEU A 26 -17.03 13.74 -6.28
N SER A 27 -17.32 13.66 -7.58
CA SER A 27 -18.36 12.77 -8.07
C SER A 27 -17.94 11.30 -7.89
N PRO A 28 -18.91 10.37 -7.79
CA PRO A 28 -18.60 8.94 -7.78
C PRO A 28 -17.76 8.49 -8.98
N ALA A 29 -17.96 9.10 -10.16
CA ALA A 29 -17.17 8.82 -11.35
C ALA A 29 -15.69 9.23 -11.20
N ALA A 30 -15.42 10.37 -10.57
CA ALA A 30 -14.06 10.82 -10.29
C ALA A 30 -13.38 9.95 -9.21
N ILE A 31 -14.13 9.49 -8.21
CA ILE A 31 -13.60 8.53 -7.23
C ILE A 31 -13.23 7.21 -7.92
N SER A 32 -14.13 6.70 -8.77
CA SER A 32 -13.85 5.49 -9.57
C SER A 32 -12.64 5.64 -10.48
N SER A 33 -12.43 6.81 -11.11
CA SER A 33 -11.24 7.02 -11.96
C SER A 33 -9.94 7.00 -11.17
N LEU A 34 -9.94 7.45 -9.91
CA LEU A 34 -8.78 7.34 -9.02
C LEU A 34 -8.41 5.88 -8.73
N PHE A 35 -9.40 5.02 -8.48
CA PHE A 35 -9.17 3.57 -8.34
C PHE A 35 -8.64 2.95 -9.62
N VAL A 36 -9.15 3.37 -10.79
CA VAL A 36 -8.61 2.91 -12.08
C VAL A 36 -7.15 3.31 -12.25
N ILE A 37 -6.79 4.56 -11.94
CA ILE A 37 -5.38 5.03 -11.99
C ILE A 37 -4.51 4.13 -11.12
N TRP A 38 -4.91 3.91 -9.87
CA TRP A 38 -4.17 3.06 -8.95
C TRP A 38 -4.00 1.64 -9.45
N SER A 39 -5.08 1.00 -9.92
CA SER A 39 -5.04 -0.36 -10.45
C SER A 39 -4.14 -0.46 -11.68
N VAL A 40 -4.26 0.47 -12.63
CA VAL A 40 -3.44 0.49 -13.84
C VAL A 40 -1.97 0.71 -13.49
N THR A 41 -1.65 1.67 -12.62
CA THR A 41 -0.28 1.93 -12.18
C THR A 41 0.31 0.70 -11.49
N THR A 42 -0.41 0.09 -10.56
CA THR A 42 0.05 -1.09 -9.83
C THR A 42 0.32 -2.23 -10.80
N PHE A 43 -0.68 -2.59 -11.63
CA PHE A 43 -0.58 -3.68 -12.60
C PHE A 43 0.55 -3.47 -13.61
N ALA A 44 0.68 -2.26 -14.17
CA ALA A 44 1.74 -1.94 -15.12
C ALA A 44 3.14 -2.05 -14.50
N LEU A 45 3.26 -1.82 -13.19
CA LEU A 45 4.53 -1.84 -12.48
C LEU A 45 4.83 -3.16 -11.77
N GLU A 46 3.87 -4.07 -11.63
CA GLU A 46 4.12 -5.39 -11.03
C GLU A 46 5.21 -6.17 -11.79
N LEU A 47 5.09 -6.25 -13.12
CA LEU A 47 6.07 -6.92 -13.98
C LEU A 47 7.48 -6.29 -13.86
N PRO A 48 7.66 -4.97 -14.07
CA PRO A 48 8.95 -4.31 -13.87
C PRO A 48 9.49 -4.44 -12.44
N SER A 49 8.63 -4.40 -11.43
CA SER A 49 9.04 -4.42 -10.03
C SER A 49 9.74 -5.72 -9.64
N GLY A 50 9.33 -6.85 -10.23
CA GLY A 50 10.01 -8.13 -10.06
C GLY A 50 11.46 -8.07 -10.56
N LEU A 51 11.68 -7.52 -11.75
CA LEU A 51 13.02 -7.34 -12.31
C LEU A 51 13.87 -6.36 -11.49
N TRP A 52 13.26 -5.28 -11.01
CA TRP A 52 13.96 -4.31 -10.15
C TRP A 52 14.43 -4.93 -8.83
N ALA A 53 13.73 -5.92 -8.30
CA ALA A 53 14.17 -6.64 -7.10
C ALA A 53 15.49 -7.41 -7.30
N ASP A 54 15.86 -7.69 -8.55
CA ASP A 54 17.11 -8.39 -8.89
C ASP A 54 18.24 -7.44 -9.25
N VAL A 55 17.91 -6.24 -9.76
CA VAL A 55 18.89 -5.23 -10.19
C VAL A 55 19.22 -4.23 -9.07
N PHE A 56 18.24 -3.87 -8.24
CA PHE A 56 18.41 -2.90 -7.16
C PHE A 56 18.47 -3.56 -5.78
N SER A 57 18.95 -2.81 -4.79
CA SER A 57 18.93 -3.28 -3.42
C SER A 57 17.50 -3.49 -2.93
N ARG A 58 17.12 -4.75 -2.69
CA ARG A 58 15.82 -5.15 -2.13
C ARG A 58 15.46 -4.39 -0.85
N ARG A 59 16.47 -4.11 0.01
CA ARG A 59 16.27 -3.32 1.22
C ARG A 59 15.83 -1.89 0.91
N LEU A 60 16.41 -1.25 -0.11
CA LEU A 60 16.02 0.10 -0.52
C LEU A 60 14.60 0.11 -1.09
N LEU A 61 14.25 -0.88 -1.91
CA LEU A 61 12.90 -0.99 -2.48
C LEU A 61 11.83 -1.17 -1.39
N LEU A 62 12.09 -2.03 -0.40
CA LEU A 62 11.19 -2.24 0.74
C LEU A 62 11.08 -1.01 1.66
N VAL A 63 12.11 -0.18 1.76
CA VAL A 63 12.02 1.09 2.51
C VAL A 63 11.33 2.18 1.70
N ALA A 64 11.57 2.23 0.40
CA ALA A 64 10.98 3.24 -0.49
C ALA A 64 9.46 3.08 -0.63
N SER A 65 8.96 1.83 -0.64
CA SER A 65 7.53 1.53 -0.80
C SER A 65 6.62 2.28 0.18
N PRO A 66 6.77 2.14 1.52
CA PRO A 66 5.93 2.84 2.48
C PRO A 66 6.16 4.37 2.48
N LEU A 67 7.36 4.83 2.11
CA LEU A 67 7.65 6.26 2.00
C LEU A 67 6.91 6.91 0.82
N LEU A 68 6.81 6.21 -0.31
CA LEU A 68 6.04 6.67 -1.48
C LEU A 68 4.54 6.73 -1.14
N ALA A 69 4.00 5.69 -0.51
CA ALA A 69 2.61 5.68 -0.06
C ALA A 69 2.35 6.80 0.96
N GLY A 70 3.24 6.97 1.95
CA GLY A 70 3.15 8.04 2.94
C GLY A 70 3.20 9.44 2.34
N ALA A 71 4.05 9.68 1.34
CA ALA A 71 4.09 10.95 0.60
C ALA A 71 2.79 11.19 -0.18
N GLY A 72 2.21 10.15 -0.77
CA GLY A 72 0.91 10.20 -1.44
C GLY A 72 -0.22 10.56 -0.47
N PHE A 73 -0.27 9.92 0.68
CA PHE A 73 -1.26 10.24 1.72
C PHE A 73 -1.07 11.63 2.32
N GLY A 74 0.19 12.06 2.51
CA GLY A 74 0.50 13.42 2.95
C GLY A 74 -0.03 14.49 1.99
N SER A 75 0.06 14.25 0.68
CA SER A 75 -0.46 15.20 -0.32
C SER A 75 -1.99 15.32 -0.28
N TRP A 76 -2.70 14.22 0.02
CA TRP A 76 -4.17 14.21 0.16
C TRP A 76 -4.65 15.14 1.28
N VAL A 77 -3.91 15.18 2.39
CA VAL A 77 -4.24 16.00 3.56
C VAL A 77 -3.86 17.46 3.33
N LEU A 78 -2.70 17.72 2.71
CA LEU A 78 -2.19 19.09 2.51
C LEU A 78 -2.93 19.85 1.40
N PHE A 79 -3.30 19.16 0.32
CA PHE A 79 -3.89 19.78 -0.87
C PHE A 79 -5.08 18.96 -1.40
N PRO A 80 -6.18 18.86 -0.64
CA PRO A 80 -7.31 17.98 -0.94
C PRO A 80 -7.98 18.38 -2.27
N SER A 81 -7.58 17.72 -3.35
CA SER A 81 -7.96 18.05 -4.73
C SER A 81 -7.76 16.82 -5.62
N TYR A 82 -8.53 16.71 -6.71
CA TYR A 82 -8.43 15.58 -7.63
C TYR A 82 -6.99 15.28 -8.12
N PRO A 83 -6.19 16.28 -8.55
CA PRO A 83 -4.82 16.01 -8.98
C PRO A 83 -3.93 15.47 -7.86
N ALA A 84 -4.06 16.00 -6.64
CA ALA A 84 -3.30 15.51 -5.49
C ALA A 84 -3.70 14.06 -5.16
N PHE A 85 -5.00 13.75 -5.25
CA PHE A 85 -5.50 12.39 -5.06
C PHE A 85 -4.93 11.44 -6.11
N ALA A 86 -4.97 11.82 -7.38
CA ALA A 86 -4.43 11.03 -8.48
C ALA A 86 -2.93 10.76 -8.30
N VAL A 87 -2.14 11.78 -7.95
CA VAL A 87 -0.71 11.62 -7.65
C VAL A 87 -0.50 10.67 -6.49
N GLY A 88 -1.25 10.82 -5.39
CA GLY A 88 -1.10 9.92 -4.25
C GLY A 88 -1.49 8.47 -4.58
N PHE A 89 -2.51 8.25 -5.41
CA PHE A 89 -2.83 6.92 -5.92
C PHE A 89 -1.75 6.34 -6.84
N VAL A 90 -1.11 7.15 -7.68
CA VAL A 90 0.06 6.70 -8.47
C VAL A 90 1.20 6.31 -7.54
N LEU A 91 1.57 7.17 -6.58
CA LEU A 91 2.65 6.89 -5.63
C LEU A 91 2.37 5.64 -4.79
N TRP A 92 1.13 5.47 -4.35
CA TRP A 92 0.70 4.27 -3.65
C TRP A 92 0.76 3.04 -4.54
N GLY A 93 0.32 3.12 -5.80
CA GLY A 93 0.39 2.00 -6.75
C GLY A 93 1.82 1.58 -7.06
N VAL A 94 2.73 2.55 -7.24
CA VAL A 94 4.18 2.30 -7.38
C VAL A 94 4.71 1.59 -6.14
N GLY A 95 4.42 2.11 -4.94
CA GLY A 95 4.85 1.52 -3.68
C GLY A 95 4.36 0.07 -3.52
N SER A 96 3.08 -0.17 -3.82
CA SER A 96 2.47 -1.51 -3.78
C SER A 96 3.14 -2.49 -4.72
N ALA A 97 3.41 -2.10 -5.97
CA ALA A 97 4.12 -2.94 -6.93
C ALA A 97 5.55 -3.25 -6.46
N LEU A 98 6.32 -2.23 -6.05
CA LEU A 98 7.68 -2.40 -5.53
C LEU A 98 7.75 -3.38 -4.37
N ARG A 99 6.84 -3.23 -3.40
CA ARG A 99 6.75 -4.16 -2.28
C ARG A 99 6.45 -5.57 -2.77
N SER A 100 5.37 -5.72 -3.53
CA SER A 100 4.86 -7.03 -3.93
C SER A 100 5.94 -7.82 -4.66
N GLY A 101 6.53 -7.22 -5.71
CA GLY A 101 7.61 -7.84 -6.47
C GLY A 101 8.84 -8.16 -5.60
N THR A 102 9.29 -7.22 -4.78
CA THR A 102 10.49 -7.42 -3.95
C THR A 102 10.30 -8.48 -2.87
N MET A 103 9.15 -8.49 -2.19
CA MET A 103 8.86 -9.45 -1.13
C MET A 103 8.68 -10.85 -1.70
N GLN A 104 7.97 -10.99 -2.82
CA GLN A 104 7.78 -12.28 -3.47
C GLN A 104 9.12 -12.88 -3.93
N ALA A 105 9.97 -12.09 -4.59
CA ALA A 105 11.31 -12.51 -5.01
C ALA A 105 12.17 -12.96 -3.83
N LEU A 106 12.19 -12.20 -2.74
CA LEU A 106 12.97 -12.52 -1.54
C LEU A 106 12.47 -13.80 -0.86
N VAL A 107 11.16 -13.95 -0.68
CA VAL A 107 10.58 -15.13 -0.03
C VAL A 107 10.78 -16.38 -0.88
N TYR A 108 10.60 -16.26 -2.20
CA TYR A 108 10.78 -17.38 -3.12
C TYR A 108 12.23 -17.89 -3.09
N GLU A 109 13.21 -17.00 -3.26
CA GLU A 109 14.63 -17.38 -3.27
C GLU A 109 15.10 -18.00 -1.95
N GLU A 110 14.70 -17.42 -0.82
CA GLU A 110 15.11 -17.96 0.48
C GLU A 110 14.50 -19.34 0.75
N LEU A 111 13.25 -19.57 0.32
CA LEU A 111 12.62 -20.89 0.40
C LEU A 111 13.24 -21.89 -0.57
N GLU A 112 13.62 -21.46 -1.77
CA GLU A 112 14.32 -22.30 -2.73
C GLU A 112 15.70 -22.72 -2.20
N ARG A 113 16.48 -21.78 -1.66
CA ARG A 113 17.77 -22.05 -0.99
C ARG A 113 17.65 -23.01 0.19
N ALA A 114 16.54 -22.91 0.94
CA ALA A 114 16.25 -23.79 2.07
C ALA A 114 15.61 -25.14 1.66
N GLY A 115 15.38 -25.39 0.37
CA GLY A 115 14.70 -26.60 -0.10
C GLY A 115 13.22 -26.70 0.33
N ALA A 116 12.60 -25.57 0.68
CA ALA A 116 11.29 -25.47 1.32
C ALA A 116 10.26 -24.74 0.46
N ALA A 117 10.40 -24.75 -0.87
CA ALA A 117 9.52 -24.04 -1.82
C ALA A 117 8.02 -24.32 -1.61
N GLY A 118 7.65 -25.53 -1.18
CA GLY A 118 6.26 -25.89 -0.84
C GLY A 118 5.64 -25.06 0.29
N SER A 119 6.44 -24.34 1.08
CA SER A 119 5.97 -23.45 2.15
C SER A 119 5.59 -22.05 1.68
N TYR A 120 5.85 -21.70 0.41
CA TYR A 120 5.68 -20.34 -0.14
C TYR A 120 4.26 -19.82 0.06
N ALA A 121 3.26 -20.56 -0.42
CA ALA A 121 1.85 -20.16 -0.33
C ALA A 121 1.40 -19.95 1.12
N ARG A 122 1.87 -20.79 2.05
CA ARG A 122 1.56 -20.65 3.48
C ARG A 122 2.18 -19.38 4.07
N LEU A 123 3.41 -19.03 3.69
CA LEU A 123 4.11 -17.86 4.24
C LEU A 123 3.50 -16.56 3.73
N ILE A 124 3.25 -16.47 2.42
CA ILE A 124 2.57 -15.34 1.78
C ILE A 124 1.16 -15.17 2.36
N GLY A 125 0.36 -16.23 2.40
CA GLY A 125 -1.02 -16.16 2.91
C GLY A 125 -1.09 -15.75 4.39
N ARG A 126 -0.11 -16.15 5.22
CA ARG A 126 0.01 -15.64 6.60
C ARG A 126 0.35 -14.16 6.66
N SER A 127 1.19 -13.68 5.75
CA SER A 127 1.53 -12.26 5.68
C SER A 127 0.33 -11.42 5.27
N GLU A 128 -0.45 -11.89 4.30
CA GLU A 128 -1.72 -11.25 3.90
C GLU A 128 -2.72 -11.23 5.05
N ALA A 129 -2.86 -12.33 5.80
CA ALA A 129 -3.73 -12.35 6.98
C ALA A 129 -3.31 -11.32 8.04
N VAL A 130 -2.00 -11.14 8.27
CA VAL A 130 -1.48 -10.12 9.19
C VAL A 130 -1.75 -8.70 8.67
N ALA A 131 -1.59 -8.46 7.37
CA ALA A 131 -1.94 -7.19 6.74
C ALA A 131 -3.44 -6.87 6.91
N LEU A 132 -4.33 -7.84 6.66
CA LEU A 132 -5.77 -7.67 6.87
C LEU A 132 -6.11 -7.35 8.33
N LEU A 133 -5.47 -8.01 9.29
CA LEU A 133 -5.63 -7.68 10.71
C LEU A 133 -5.18 -6.25 11.02
N ALA A 134 -4.13 -5.76 10.36
CA ALA A 134 -3.67 -4.38 10.50
C ALA A 134 -4.72 -3.39 9.98
N VAL A 135 -5.34 -3.66 8.82
CA VAL A 135 -6.43 -2.82 8.29
C VAL A 135 -7.62 -2.78 9.24
N VAL A 136 -8.02 -3.92 9.81
CA VAL A 136 -9.11 -3.99 10.78
C VAL A 136 -8.77 -3.21 12.05
N ALA A 137 -7.55 -3.38 12.57
CA ALA A 137 -7.08 -2.65 13.74
C ALA A 137 -7.05 -1.14 13.48
N ALA A 138 -6.50 -0.72 12.32
CA ALA A 138 -6.46 0.67 11.89
C ALA A 138 -7.88 1.25 11.79
N SER A 139 -8.82 0.52 11.21
CA SER A 139 -10.23 0.92 11.10
C SER A 139 -10.88 1.14 12.47
N ALA A 140 -10.60 0.25 13.43
CA ALA A 140 -11.13 0.35 14.78
C ALA A 140 -10.61 1.59 15.54
N VAL A 141 -9.34 1.98 15.33
CA VAL A 141 -8.74 3.13 16.01
C VAL A 141 -8.76 4.43 15.21
N ALA A 142 -9.08 4.39 13.92
CA ALA A 142 -9.08 5.59 13.07
C ALA A 142 -10.07 6.65 13.56
N SER A 143 -11.30 6.24 13.89
CA SER A 143 -12.34 7.15 14.38
C SER A 143 -11.92 7.93 15.64
N PRO A 144 -11.48 7.29 16.75
CA PRO A 144 -11.06 8.04 17.94
C PRO A 144 -9.78 8.86 17.73
N VAL A 145 -8.82 8.36 16.93
CA VAL A 145 -7.56 9.09 16.67
C VAL A 145 -7.80 10.34 15.83
N LEU A 146 -8.62 10.25 14.79
CA LEU A 146 -8.96 11.39 13.93
C LEU A 146 -9.81 12.43 14.67
N ALA A 147 -10.75 11.98 15.52
CA ALA A 147 -11.53 12.87 16.38
C ALA A 147 -10.65 13.63 17.39
N ALA A 148 -9.64 12.96 17.96
CA ALA A 148 -8.67 13.61 18.85
C ALA A 148 -7.71 14.56 18.10
N GLY A 149 -7.42 14.27 16.82
CA GLY A 149 -6.59 15.06 15.93
C GLY A 149 -7.28 16.29 15.31
N GLY A 150 -8.56 16.50 15.57
CA GLY A 150 -9.32 17.68 15.10
C GLY A 150 -9.98 17.52 13.73
N TYR A 151 -9.99 16.33 13.15
CA TYR A 151 -10.77 16.01 11.95
C TYR A 151 -12.22 15.73 12.39
N ARG A 152 -13.17 16.56 11.97
CA ARG A 152 -14.62 16.41 12.23
C ARG A 152 -15.35 16.14 10.93
#